data_AF-A0A073JZW3-F1
#
_entry.id   AF-A0A073JZW3-F1
#
_cell.length_a   1.000
_cell.length_b   1.000
_cell.length_c   1.000
_cell.angle_alpha   90.00
_cell.angle_beta   90.00
_cell.angle_gamma   90.00
#
_symmetry.space_group_name_H-M   'P 1'
#
loop_
_entity.id
_entity.type
_entity.pdbx_description
1 polymer ?
#
loop_
_entity_poly.entity_id
_entity_poly.type
_entity_poly.pdbx_seq_one_letter_code
_entity_poly.pdbx_strand_id
1 'polypeptide(L)'
;MLKEKEEIVTHHLEAINWVYALRTLTEEQWRQPLQKEKWSTSEIIGHLICWDQFVLRKRIPYFFTNESMPSSPDAKIVNDEAAAKTRQSEQIATITEFVETRRQLLDALYEIDRDLWLQDILVGTKRLTLYEYFLGLAKHDRHHFEQIVSKITNGGFIGK
;
A
#
# COMPACT_ATOMS: atom_id res chain seq x y z
N MET A 1 10.31 -5.60 -20.37
CA MET A 1 9.09 -5.03 -19.75
C MET A 1 8.95 -3.56 -20.17
N LEU A 2 7.76 -2.92 -20.10
CA LEU A 2 7.63 -1.46 -20.30
C LEU A 2 8.23 -0.75 -19.09
N LYS A 3 8.93 0.37 -19.28
CA LYS A 3 9.63 1.07 -18.18
C LYS A 3 8.67 1.45 -17.05
N GLU A 4 7.48 1.94 -17.39
CA GLU A 4 6.42 2.31 -16.45
C GLU A 4 5.91 1.10 -15.66
N LYS A 5 5.69 -0.04 -16.34
CA LYS A 5 5.34 -1.31 -15.69
C LYS A 5 6.44 -1.77 -14.75
N GLU A 6 7.68 -1.72 -15.22
CA GLU A 6 8.87 -2.15 -14.47
C GLU A 6 9.09 -1.30 -13.22
N GLU A 7 8.88 0.02 -13.30
CA GLU A 7 8.97 0.92 -12.13
C GLU A 7 7.96 0.54 -11.04
N ILE A 8 6.70 0.31 -11.41
CA ILE A 8 5.65 -0.04 -10.46
C ILE A 8 5.86 -1.44 -9.87
N VAL A 9 6.22 -2.42 -10.70
CA VAL A 9 6.55 -3.77 -10.26
C VAL A 9 7.73 -3.75 -9.29
N THR A 10 8.79 -3.00 -9.60
CA THR A 10 9.98 -2.87 -8.75
C THR A 10 9.61 -2.26 -7.40
N HIS A 11 8.85 -1.16 -7.40
CA HIS A 11 8.37 -0.53 -6.16
C HIS A 11 7.60 -1.52 -5.26
N HIS A 12 6.72 -2.33 -5.83
CA HIS A 12 5.95 -3.30 -5.04
C HIS A 12 6.80 -4.45 -4.48
N LEU A 13 7.80 -4.93 -5.22
CA LEU A 13 8.78 -5.90 -4.73
C LEU A 13 9.61 -5.32 -3.57
N GLU A 14 10.06 -4.08 -3.71
CA GLU A 14 10.78 -3.36 -2.66
C GLU A 14 9.90 -3.14 -1.42
N ALA A 15 8.64 -2.76 -1.61
CA ALA A 15 7.67 -2.59 -0.53
C ALA A 15 7.45 -3.89 0.26
N ILE A 16 7.33 -5.04 -0.43
CA ILE A 16 7.23 -6.35 0.22
C ILE A 16 8.46 -6.61 1.11
N ASN A 17 9.66 -6.42 0.57
CA ASN A 17 10.90 -6.66 1.31
C ASN A 17 11.05 -5.71 2.49
N TRP A 18 10.72 -4.44 2.29
CA TRP A 18 10.81 -3.40 3.31
C TRP A 18 9.82 -3.63 4.46
N VAL A 19 8.55 -3.90 4.17
CA VAL A 19 7.55 -4.20 5.22
C VAL A 19 7.89 -5.51 5.93
N TYR A 20 8.38 -6.52 5.21
CA TYR A 20 8.82 -7.76 5.85
C TYR A 20 9.98 -7.52 6.82
N ALA A 21 10.90 -6.60 6.53
CA ALA A 21 11.99 -6.22 7.43
C ALA A 21 11.51 -5.59 8.74
N LEU A 22 10.32 -4.98 8.79
CA LEU A 22 9.76 -4.40 10.02
C LEU A 22 9.49 -5.41 11.14
N ARG A 23 9.52 -6.72 10.86
CA ARG A 23 9.43 -7.79 11.89
C ARG A 23 10.56 -7.73 12.92
N THR A 24 11.62 -6.96 12.66
CA THR A 24 12.71 -6.73 13.62
C THR A 24 12.39 -5.65 14.64
N LEU A 25 11.32 -4.88 14.45
CA LEU A 25 10.87 -3.89 15.42
C LEU A 25 10.31 -4.59 16.66
N THR A 26 10.57 -4.03 17.83
CA THR A 26 9.91 -4.47 19.06
C THR A 26 8.41 -4.15 19.00
N GLU A 27 7.60 -4.85 19.80
CA GLU A 27 6.17 -4.55 19.92
C GLU A 27 5.91 -3.09 20.33
N GLU A 28 6.77 -2.51 21.16
CA GLU A 28 6.70 -1.09 21.53
C GLU A 28 6.89 -0.19 20.31
N GLN A 29 7.97 -0.39 19.54
CA GLN A 29 8.24 0.38 18.32
C GLN A 29 7.15 0.21 17.25
N TRP A 30 6.59 -0.98 17.14
CA TRP A 30 5.52 -1.32 16.20
C TRP A 30 4.21 -0.59 16.51
N ARG A 31 3.88 -0.46 17.79
CA ARG A 31 2.62 0.11 18.28
C ARG A 31 2.72 1.58 18.68
N GLN A 32 3.93 2.12 18.82
CA GLN A 32 4.11 3.51 19.18
C GLN A 32 3.61 4.43 18.06
N PRO A 33 2.74 5.41 18.37
CA PRO A 33 2.40 6.48 17.44
C PRO A 33 3.65 7.19 16.90
N LEU A 34 3.68 7.46 15.60
CA LEU A 34 4.82 8.15 14.98
C LEU A 34 5.00 9.54 15.60
N GLN A 35 3.90 10.24 15.88
CA GLN A 35 3.84 11.50 16.64
C GLN A 35 2.53 11.55 17.44
N LYS A 36 2.38 12.56 18.30
CA LYS A 36 1.10 12.81 18.99
C LYS A 36 -0.03 12.88 17.96
N GLU A 37 -1.10 12.11 18.19
CA GLU A 37 -2.29 12.03 17.32
C GLU A 37 -2.03 11.52 15.89
N LYS A 38 -0.85 10.94 15.61
CA LYS A 38 -0.58 10.23 14.36
C LYS A 38 -0.68 8.72 14.57
N TRP A 39 -0.84 7.99 13.47
CA TRP A 39 -0.84 6.54 13.48
C TRP A 39 0.52 5.97 13.91
N SER A 40 0.49 4.71 14.36
CA SER A 40 1.64 3.83 14.56
C SER A 40 2.02 3.12 13.27
N THR A 41 3.16 2.44 13.27
CA THR A 41 3.59 1.55 12.17
C THR A 41 2.53 0.49 11.88
N SER A 42 1.96 -0.13 12.92
CA SER A 42 0.90 -1.13 12.79
C SER A 42 -0.31 -0.62 12.01
N GLU A 43 -0.82 0.56 12.38
CA GLU A 43 -1.97 1.18 11.73
C GLU A 43 -1.64 1.64 10.30
N ILE A 44 -0.39 2.04 10.05
CA ILE A 44 0.07 2.38 8.71
C ILE A 44 0.04 1.15 7.80
N ILE A 45 0.69 0.06 8.20
CA ILE A 45 0.70 -1.17 7.40
C ILE A 45 -0.72 -1.72 7.23
N GLY A 46 -1.55 -1.63 8.27
CA GLY A 46 -2.96 -1.98 8.24
C GLY A 46 -3.77 -1.29 7.16
N HIS A 47 -3.66 0.04 7.03
CA HIS A 47 -4.42 0.75 6.01
C HIS A 47 -3.93 0.42 4.59
N LEU A 48 -2.62 0.21 4.40
CA LEU A 48 -2.08 -0.15 3.09
C LEU A 48 -2.64 -1.49 2.61
N ILE A 49 -2.76 -2.49 3.50
CA ILE A 49 -3.43 -3.76 3.20
C ILE A 49 -4.86 -3.52 2.68
N CYS A 50 -5.61 -2.67 3.37
CA CYS A 50 -7.01 -2.43 3.02
C CYS A 50 -7.15 -1.78 1.63
N TRP A 51 -6.27 -0.83 1.31
CA TRP A 51 -6.25 -0.20 -0.01
C TRP A 51 -5.78 -1.15 -1.10
N ASP A 52 -4.81 -2.03 -0.84
CA ASP A 52 -4.41 -3.07 -1.79
C ASP A 52 -5.58 -4.02 -2.10
N GLN A 53 -6.31 -4.47 -1.07
CA GLN A 53 -7.50 -5.32 -1.24
C GLN A 53 -8.60 -4.60 -2.02
N PHE A 54 -8.80 -3.31 -1.76
CA PHE A 54 -9.75 -2.50 -2.51
C PHE A 54 -9.36 -2.39 -3.98
N VAL A 55 -8.08 -2.13 -4.29
CA VAL A 55 -7.59 -2.06 -5.67
C VAL A 55 -7.78 -3.39 -6.39
N LEU A 56 -7.34 -4.49 -5.75
CA LEU A 56 -7.48 -5.85 -6.28
C LEU A 56 -8.93 -6.19 -6.62
N ARG A 57 -9.87 -5.89 -5.73
CA ARG A 57 -11.26 -6.38 -5.83
C ARG A 57 -12.22 -5.41 -6.51
N LYS A 58 -11.92 -4.11 -6.48
CA LYS A 58 -12.86 -3.04 -6.87
C LYS A 58 -12.29 -2.06 -7.89
N ARG A 59 -11.03 -2.21 -8.30
CA ARG A 59 -10.39 -1.34 -9.31
C ARG A 59 -9.91 -2.14 -10.51
N ILE A 60 -8.98 -3.08 -10.31
CA ILE A 60 -8.37 -3.85 -11.40
C ILE A 60 -9.40 -4.52 -12.32
N PRO A 61 -10.47 -5.16 -11.82
CA PRO A 61 -11.48 -5.78 -12.68
C PRO A 61 -12.24 -4.82 -13.62
N TYR A 62 -12.10 -3.50 -13.43
CA TYR A 62 -12.87 -2.48 -14.13
C TYR A 62 -12.04 -1.56 -15.04
N PHE A 63 -10.69 -1.60 -15.01
CA PHE A 63 -9.88 -0.58 -15.70
C PHE A 63 -10.06 -0.55 -17.23
N PHE A 64 -10.43 -1.67 -17.83
CA PHE A 64 -10.59 -1.79 -19.29
C PHE A 64 -11.92 -2.46 -19.65
N THR A 65 -12.94 -2.23 -18.82
CA THR A 65 -14.31 -2.71 -19.09
C THR A 65 -15.23 -1.53 -19.37
N ASN A 66 -16.39 -1.80 -19.98
CA ASN A 66 -17.44 -0.81 -20.16
C ASN A 66 -18.32 -0.65 -18.91
N GLU A 67 -18.01 -1.38 -17.83
CA GLU A 67 -18.77 -1.32 -16.58
C GLU A 67 -18.37 -0.09 -15.77
N SER A 68 -19.33 0.46 -15.04
CA SER A 68 -19.04 1.55 -14.10
C SER A 68 -18.19 1.03 -12.95
N MET A 69 -17.02 1.64 -12.76
CA MET A 69 -16.14 1.34 -11.65
C MET A 69 -16.81 1.73 -10.31
N PRO A 70 -16.79 0.86 -9.28
CA PRO A 70 -17.39 1.17 -7.98
C PRO A 70 -16.87 2.49 -7.38
N SER A 71 -17.72 3.27 -6.70
CA SER A 71 -17.23 4.46 -5.98
C SER A 71 -16.20 4.07 -4.91
N SER A 72 -15.23 4.96 -4.66
CA SER A 72 -14.36 4.79 -3.49
C SER A 72 -15.22 4.82 -2.22
N PRO A 73 -14.92 3.97 -1.22
CA PRO A 73 -15.52 4.08 0.09
C PRO A 73 -15.07 5.38 0.78
N ASP A 74 -15.72 5.74 1.88
CA ASP A 74 -15.25 6.82 2.75
C ASP A 74 -13.88 6.44 3.32
N ALA A 75 -12.86 7.21 2.96
CA ALA A 75 -11.49 6.92 3.35
C ALA A 75 -11.29 6.99 4.87
N LYS A 76 -12.02 7.85 5.58
CA LYS A 76 -11.91 7.94 7.03
C LYS A 76 -12.44 6.67 7.69
N ILE A 77 -13.62 6.21 7.28
CA ILE A 77 -14.22 4.98 7.84
C ILE A 77 -13.29 3.79 7.61
N VAL A 78 -12.84 3.60 6.36
CA VAL A 78 -11.97 2.48 6.00
C VAL A 78 -10.63 2.52 6.75
N ASN A 79 -10.03 3.70 6.85
CA ASN A 79 -8.76 3.85 7.57
C ASN A 79 -8.92 3.63 9.08
N ASP A 80 -10.01 4.12 9.69
CA ASP A 80 -10.30 3.90 11.11
C ASP A 80 -10.54 2.41 11.41
N GLU A 81 -11.26 1.70 10.55
CA GLU A 81 -11.48 0.25 10.67
C GLU A 81 -10.18 -0.54 10.54
N ALA A 82 -9.34 -0.21 9.55
CA ALA A 82 -8.04 -0.84 9.36
C ALA A 82 -7.10 -0.60 10.55
N ALA A 83 -7.09 0.63 11.08
CA ALA A 83 -6.34 0.98 12.29
C ALA A 83 -6.87 0.21 13.52
N ALA A 84 -8.19 0.15 13.72
CA ALA A 84 -8.78 -0.58 14.83
C ALA A 84 -8.46 -2.08 14.79
N LYS A 85 -8.53 -2.72 13.62
CA LYS A 85 -8.17 -4.13 13.41
C LYS A 85 -6.70 -4.39 13.79
N THR A 86 -5.79 -3.56 13.30
CA THR A 86 -4.34 -3.77 13.48
C THR A 86 -3.84 -3.47 14.89
N ARG A 87 -4.53 -2.60 15.64
CA ARG A 87 -4.26 -2.42 17.08
C ARG A 87 -4.43 -3.72 17.88
N GLN A 88 -5.33 -4.61 17.45
CA GLN A 88 -5.61 -5.90 18.09
C GLN A 88 -4.86 -7.08 17.45
N SER A 89 -4.19 -6.85 16.31
CA SER A 89 -3.48 -7.90 15.58
C SER A 89 -2.05 -8.08 16.09
N GLU A 90 -1.54 -9.30 15.96
CA GLU A 90 -0.11 -9.58 16.14
C GLU A 90 0.71 -8.94 15.01
N GLN A 91 1.90 -8.42 15.33
CA GLN A 91 2.78 -7.80 14.33
C GLN A 91 3.02 -8.71 13.13
N ILE A 92 3.42 -9.96 13.39
CA ILE A 92 3.76 -10.89 12.32
C ILE A 92 2.55 -11.24 11.45
N ALA A 93 1.35 -11.29 12.03
CA ALA A 93 0.12 -11.52 11.27
C ALA A 93 -0.18 -10.35 10.33
N THR A 94 -0.05 -9.10 10.80
CA THR A 94 -0.24 -7.91 9.95
C THR A 94 0.82 -7.83 8.83
N ILE A 95 2.09 -8.10 9.15
CA ILE A 95 3.16 -8.13 8.13
C ILE A 95 2.90 -9.23 7.09
N THR A 96 2.48 -10.41 7.52
CA THR A 96 2.19 -11.53 6.62
C THR A 96 1.00 -11.19 5.72
N GLU A 97 -0.08 -10.62 6.26
CA GLU A 97 -1.25 -10.19 5.48
C GLU A 97 -0.86 -9.12 4.45
N PHE A 98 0.03 -8.17 4.78
CA PHE A 98 0.57 -7.22 3.81
C PHE A 98 1.34 -7.90 2.69
N VAL A 99 2.28 -8.78 3.02
CA VAL A 99 3.10 -9.48 2.03
C VAL A 99 2.23 -10.31 1.09
N GLU A 100 1.24 -11.04 1.61
CA GLU A 100 0.32 -11.86 0.82
C GLU A 100 -0.57 -11.00 -0.08
N THR A 101 -1.16 -9.94 0.46
CA THR A 101 -2.03 -9.04 -0.32
C THR A 101 -1.23 -8.33 -1.41
N ARG A 102 -0.01 -7.86 -1.10
CA ARG A 102 0.84 -7.16 -2.06
C ARG A 102 1.36 -8.10 -3.14
N ARG A 103 1.60 -9.38 -2.84
CA ARG A 103 1.91 -10.41 -3.85
C ARG A 103 0.74 -10.64 -4.79
N GLN A 104 -0.49 -10.76 -4.27
CA GLN A 104 -1.68 -10.87 -5.12
C GLN A 104 -1.83 -9.65 -6.04
N LEU A 105 -1.55 -8.44 -5.52
CA LEU A 105 -1.55 -7.22 -6.34
C LEU A 105 -0.48 -7.31 -7.43
N LEU A 106 0.73 -7.76 -7.08
CA LEU A 106 1.83 -7.91 -8.03
C LEU A 106 1.50 -8.93 -9.14
N ASP A 107 0.91 -10.07 -8.77
CA ASP A 107 0.48 -11.09 -9.73
C ASP A 107 -0.55 -10.49 -10.70
N ALA A 108 -1.54 -9.76 -10.18
CA ALA A 108 -2.52 -9.07 -11.02
C ALA A 108 -1.89 -8.03 -11.96
N LEU A 109 -0.84 -7.31 -11.53
CA LEU A 109 -0.10 -6.37 -12.37
C LEU A 109 0.72 -7.06 -13.46
N TYR A 110 1.26 -8.26 -13.19
CA TYR A 110 1.98 -9.03 -14.19
C TYR A 110 1.06 -9.47 -15.34
N GLU A 111 -0.19 -9.82 -15.05
CA GLU A 111 -1.19 -10.20 -16.04
C GLU A 111 -1.67 -9.04 -16.94
N ILE A 112 -1.43 -7.78 -16.55
CA ILE A 112 -1.84 -6.63 -17.38
C ILE A 112 -0.90 -6.47 -18.58
N ASP A 113 -1.47 -6.52 -19.78
CA ASP A 113 -0.75 -6.31 -21.03
C ASP A 113 0.04 -5.01 -21.06
N ARG A 114 1.25 -5.08 -21.63
CA ARG A 114 2.21 -3.97 -21.71
C ARG A 114 1.60 -2.70 -22.29
N ASP A 115 0.78 -2.85 -23.32
CA ASP A 115 0.23 -1.74 -24.11
C ASP A 115 -0.90 -1.00 -23.37
N LEU A 116 -1.43 -1.57 -22.29
CA LEU A 116 -2.48 -0.95 -21.47
C LEU A 116 -1.94 0.05 -20.45
N TRP A 117 -0.65 0.02 -20.13
CA TRP A 117 -0.06 0.83 -19.05
C TRP A 117 -0.07 2.33 -19.33
N LEU A 118 -0.04 2.73 -20.61
CA LEU A 118 -0.13 4.13 -21.03
C LEU A 118 -1.54 4.50 -21.53
N GLN A 119 -2.50 3.58 -21.47
CA GLN A 119 -3.89 3.88 -21.81
C GLN A 119 -4.60 4.57 -20.65
N ASP A 120 -5.49 5.47 -21.02
CA ASP A 120 -6.37 6.14 -20.09
C ASP A 120 -7.37 5.17 -19.45
N ILE A 121 -7.52 5.32 -18.15
CA ILE A 121 -8.59 4.76 -17.35
C ILE A 121 -9.46 5.90 -16.80
N LEU A 122 -10.72 5.59 -16.50
CA LEU A 122 -11.62 6.51 -15.83
C LEU A 122 -11.79 6.10 -14.36
N VAL A 123 -11.39 6.98 -13.44
CA VAL A 123 -11.56 6.78 -11.99
C VAL A 123 -12.46 7.90 -11.47
N GLY A 124 -13.75 7.59 -11.28
CA GLY A 124 -14.77 8.60 -11.02
C GLY A 124 -14.90 9.54 -12.21
N THR A 125 -14.62 10.84 -12.02
CA THR A 125 -14.61 11.83 -13.10
C THR A 125 -13.21 12.13 -13.64
N LYS A 126 -12.17 11.51 -13.07
CA LYS A 126 -10.77 11.77 -13.44
C LYS A 126 -10.31 10.77 -14.48
N ARG A 127 -9.70 11.29 -15.53
CA ARG A 127 -8.99 10.53 -16.56
C ARG A 127 -7.50 10.57 -16.26
N LEU A 128 -6.88 9.42 -16.22
CA LEU A 128 -5.44 9.26 -16.01
C LEU A 128 -5.00 7.96 -16.65
N THR A 129 -3.72 7.83 -16.98
CA THR A 129 -3.18 6.56 -17.44
C THR A 129 -3.15 5.52 -16.31
N LEU A 130 -3.16 4.24 -16.68
CA LEU A 130 -2.98 3.16 -15.70
C LEU A 130 -1.68 3.32 -14.90
N TYR A 131 -0.60 3.73 -15.58
CA TYR A 131 0.67 4.05 -14.93
C TYR A 131 0.54 5.15 -13.88
N GLU A 132 -0.09 6.29 -14.21
CA GLU A 132 -0.27 7.38 -13.26
C GLU A 132 -1.08 6.96 -12.02
N TYR A 133 -2.03 6.04 -12.20
CA TYR A 133 -2.83 5.52 -11.10
C TYR A 133 -1.96 4.76 -10.10
N PHE A 134 -1.19 3.78 -10.58
CA PHE A 134 -0.31 3.01 -9.71
C PHE A 134 0.88 3.82 -9.20
N LEU A 135 1.37 4.80 -9.97
CA LEU A 135 2.38 5.74 -9.51
C LEU A 135 1.86 6.57 -8.31
N GLY A 136 0.58 6.93 -8.30
CA GLY A 136 -0.07 7.56 -7.15
C GLY A 136 -0.02 6.68 -5.90
N LEU A 137 -0.32 5.38 -6.04
CA LEU A 137 -0.23 4.42 -4.94
C LEU A 137 1.23 4.22 -4.47
N ALA A 138 2.19 4.15 -5.40
CA ALA A 138 3.60 4.04 -5.07
C ALA A 138 4.13 5.27 -4.30
N LYS A 139 3.70 6.48 -4.68
CA LYS A 139 4.00 7.71 -3.94
C LYS A 139 3.38 7.71 -2.54
N HIS A 140 2.17 7.17 -2.41
CA HIS A 140 1.50 7.03 -1.12
C HIS A 140 2.25 6.08 -0.18
N ASP A 141 2.67 4.91 -0.67
CA ASP A 141 3.53 3.98 0.09
C ASP A 141 4.81 4.68 0.57
N ARG A 142 5.54 5.34 -0.35
CA ARG A 142 6.81 6.03 -0.04
C ARG A 142 6.63 7.10 1.05
N HIS A 143 5.56 7.89 0.96
CA HIS A 143 5.25 8.90 1.98
C HIS A 143 5.13 8.28 3.39
N HIS A 144 4.43 7.15 3.50
CA HIS A 144 4.27 6.47 4.78
C HIS A 144 5.54 5.74 5.24
N PHE A 145 6.30 5.15 4.33
CA PHE A 145 7.58 4.54 4.65
C PHE A 145 8.57 5.58 5.18
N GLU A 146 8.62 6.77 4.59
CA GLU A 146 9.41 7.90 5.10
C GLU A 146 9.00 8.32 6.50
N GLN A 147 7.69 8.37 6.80
CA GLN A 147 7.19 8.67 8.15
C GLN A 147 7.67 7.63 9.17
N ILE A 148 7.58 6.35 8.82
CA ILE A 148 8.03 5.24 9.68
C ILE A 148 9.54 5.30 9.90
N VAL A 149 10.33 5.44 8.81
CA VAL A 149 11.80 5.55 8.91
C VAL A 149 12.20 6.72 9.78
N SER A 150 11.61 7.90 9.55
CA SER A 150 11.89 9.11 10.33
C SER A 150 11.65 8.89 11.82
N LYS A 151 10.59 8.15 12.20
CA LYS A 151 10.34 7.80 13.60
C LYS A 151 11.40 6.87 14.16
N ILE A 152 11.77 5.82 13.42
CA ILE A 152 12.74 4.81 13.86
C ILE A 152 14.13 5.45 14.01
N THR A 153 14.55 6.29 13.07
CA THR A 153 15.88 6.93 13.08
C THR A 153 15.98 8.02 14.14
N ASN A 154 14.94 8.85 14.31
CA ASN A 154 14.93 9.92 15.31
C ASN A 154 14.68 9.41 16.74
N GLY A 155 14.21 8.17 16.89
CA GLY A 155 14.06 7.47 18.17
C GLY A 155 15.37 6.99 18.79
N GLY A 156 16.52 7.20 18.12
CA GLY A 156 17.84 6.83 18.62
C GLY A 156 18.12 5.33 18.49
N PHE A 157 18.41 4.87 17.26
CA PHE A 157 19.07 3.59 17.04
C PHE A 157 20.24 3.78 16.07
N ILE A 158 21.34 4.32 16.60
CA ILE A 158 22.67 4.03 16.06
C ILE A 158 23.10 2.72 16.73
N GLY A 159 22.72 1.60 16.12
CA GLY A 159 23.37 0.32 16.36
C GLY A 159 24.48 0.14 15.32
N LYS A 160 25.70 0.55 15.68
CA LYS A 160 26.90 -0.06 15.12
C LYS A 160 27.02 -1.49 15.63
#